data_AF-A0A9D6NHN8-F1
#
_entry.id   AF-A0A9D6NHN8-F1
#
_cell.length_a   1.000
_cell.length_b   1.000
_cell.length_c   1.000
_cell.angle_alpha   90.00
_cell.angle_beta   90.00
_cell.angle_gamma   90.00
#
_symmetry.space_group_name_H-M   'P 1'
#
loop_
_entity.id
_entity.type
_entity.pdbx_description
1 polymer ?
#
loop_
_entity_poly.entity_id
_entity_poly.type
_entity_poly.pdbx_seq_one_letter_code
_entity_poly.pdbx_strand_id
1 'polypeptide(L)'
;MSYRRGYNMLEAVLAVFLFSIVVVFMMSLWAYYARSIEKSRNHMVATHLGERALSETIARGYLGAESAGPYTIDVEVTNGDVTSRIPYEWVVEVSEVEDGLKSILVRVWYPHQDERREVRFESLLFASN
;
A
#
# COMPACT_ATOMS: atom_id res chain seq x y z
N MET A 1 -49.75 -27.74 26.47
CA MET A 1 -48.67 -28.10 27.41
C MET A 1 -47.53 -27.12 27.19
N SER A 2 -47.50 -26.02 27.95
CA SER A 2 -46.57 -24.91 27.73
C SER A 2 -45.33 -25.13 28.59
N TYR A 3 -44.19 -25.41 27.96
CA TYR A 3 -42.90 -25.46 28.64
C TYR A 3 -42.52 -24.03 29.05
N ARG A 4 -42.91 -23.63 30.28
CA ARG A 4 -42.28 -22.49 30.95
C ARG A 4 -40.85 -22.89 31.32
N ARG A 5 -39.92 -22.75 30.38
CA ARG A 5 -38.48 -22.76 30.68
C ARG A 5 -38.18 -21.45 31.41
N GLY A 6 -37.99 -21.53 32.73
CA GLY A 6 -37.43 -20.42 33.50
C GLY A 6 -36.08 -20.08 32.89
N TYR A 7 -35.89 -18.81 32.52
CA TYR A 7 -34.63 -18.27 32.05
C TYR A 7 -33.57 -18.61 33.09
N ASN A 8 -32.67 -19.54 32.78
CA ASN A 8 -31.73 -20.03 33.76
C ASN A 8 -30.66 -18.96 33.93
N MET A 9 -30.52 -18.40 35.14
CA MET A 9 -29.54 -17.32 35.39
C MET A 9 -28.11 -17.73 35.00
N LEU A 10 -27.80 -19.03 35.07
CA LEU A 10 -26.53 -19.58 34.59
C LEU A 10 -26.31 -19.34 33.09
N GLU A 11 -27.34 -19.54 32.27
CA GLU A 11 -27.30 -19.34 30.83
C GLU A 11 -27.08 -17.86 30.49
N ALA A 12 -27.72 -16.97 31.24
CA ALA A 12 -27.53 -15.53 31.10
C ALA A 12 -26.09 -15.10 31.42
N VAL A 13 -25.52 -15.61 32.51
CA VAL A 13 -24.13 -15.32 32.90
C VAL A 13 -23.15 -15.87 31.84
N LEU A 14 -23.35 -17.10 31.38
CA LEU A 14 -22.53 -17.70 30.32
C LEU A 14 -22.59 -16.89 29.02
N ALA A 15 -23.79 -16.45 28.62
CA ALA A 15 -23.97 -15.62 27.43
C ALA A 15 -23.24 -14.27 27.54
N VAL A 16 -23.30 -13.60 28.69
CA VAL A 16 -22.59 -12.34 28.94
C VAL A 16 -21.07 -12.52 28.88
N PHE A 17 -20.55 -13.59 29.48
CA PHE A 17 -19.13 -13.90 29.42
C PHE A 17 -18.65 -14.15 27.98
N LEU A 18 -19.37 -14.99 27.23
CA LEU A 18 -19.04 -15.27 25.83
C LEU A 18 -19.13 -14.01 24.97
N PHE A 19 -20.17 -13.20 25.17
CA PHE A 19 -20.34 -11.94 24.45
C PHE A 19 -19.20 -10.97 24.74
N SER A 20 -18.80 -10.83 26.01
CA SER A 20 -17.67 -9.98 26.40
C SER A 20 -16.37 -10.39 25.70
N ILE A 21 -16.07 -11.69 25.68
CA ILE A 21 -14.88 -12.21 24.99
C ILE A 21 -14.93 -11.84 23.50
N VAL A 22 -16.05 -12.11 22.82
CA VAL A 22 -16.22 -11.81 21.39
C VAL A 22 -16.04 -10.33 21.10
N VAL A 23 -16.61 -9.44 21.92
CA VAL A 23 -16.50 -7.99 21.73
C VAL A 23 -15.05 -7.52 21.85
N VAL A 24 -14.30 -8.01 22.86
CA VAL A 24 -12.88 -7.65 23.03
C VAL A 24 -12.03 -8.13 21.86
N PHE A 25 -12.26 -9.36 21.38
CA PHE A 25 -11.59 -9.88 20.20
C PHE A 25 -11.93 -9.06 18.94
N MET A 26 -13.19 -8.68 18.77
CA MET A 26 -13.65 -7.91 17.60
C MET A 26 -13.01 -6.50 17.58
N MET A 27 -12.91 -5.83 18.72
CA MET A 27 -12.20 -4.54 18.82
C MET A 27 -10.72 -4.66 18.44
N SER A 28 -10.06 -5.72 18.89
CA SER A 28 -8.65 -5.98 18.58
C SER A 28 -8.44 -6.23 17.08
N LEU A 29 -9.36 -6.98 16.46
CA LEU A 29 -9.32 -7.28 15.03
C LEU A 29 -9.53 -6.03 14.18
N TRP A 30 -10.36 -5.09 14.63
CA TRP A 30 -10.60 -3.85 13.90
C TRP A 30 -9.34 -2.98 13.77
N ALA A 31 -8.59 -2.81 14.85
CA ALA A 31 -7.33 -2.08 14.82
C ALA A 31 -6.31 -2.73 13.88
N TYR A 32 -6.25 -4.07 13.87
CA TYR A 32 -5.40 -4.80 12.95
C TYR A 32 -5.84 -4.63 11.49
N TYR A 33 -7.14 -4.75 11.22
CA TYR A 33 -7.71 -4.61 9.88
C TYR A 33 -7.48 -3.22 9.30
N ALA A 34 -7.72 -2.16 10.09
CA ALA A 34 -7.46 -0.78 9.68
C ALA A 34 -6.01 -0.56 9.24
N ARG A 35 -5.04 -1.08 10.01
CA ARG A 35 -3.61 -1.02 9.67
C ARG A 35 -3.28 -1.82 8.40
N SER A 36 -3.93 -2.97 8.21
CA SER A 36 -3.72 -3.79 7.02
C SER A 36 -4.25 -3.12 5.75
N ILE A 37 -5.39 -2.44 5.81
CA ILE A 37 -5.93 -1.67 4.68
C ILE A 37 -4.96 -0.55 4.30
N GLU A 38 -4.49 0.22 5.29
CA GLU A 38 -3.56 1.32 5.05
C GLU A 38 -2.28 0.83 4.35
N LYS A 39 -1.73 -0.29 4.81
CA LYS A 39 -0.59 -0.95 4.16
C LYS A 39 -0.87 -1.29 2.71
N SER A 40 -2.01 -1.93 2.44
CA SER A 40 -2.39 -2.33 1.09
C SER A 40 -2.56 -1.13 0.18
N ARG A 41 -3.23 -0.08 0.66
CA ARG A 41 -3.43 1.17 -0.08
C ARG A 41 -2.11 1.83 -0.46
N ASN A 42 -1.21 2.03 0.50
CA ASN A 42 0.06 2.72 0.21
C ASN A 42 0.92 1.90 -0.76
N HIS A 43 0.89 0.58 -0.65
CA HIS A 43 1.57 -0.30 -1.60
C HIS A 43 0.96 -0.20 -3.01
N MET A 44 -0.37 -0.23 -3.15
CA MET A 44 -1.04 -0.06 -4.46
C MET A 44 -0.73 1.29 -5.11
N VAL A 45 -0.71 2.37 -4.34
CA VAL A 45 -0.36 3.70 -4.84
C VAL A 45 1.09 3.73 -5.31
N ALA A 46 2.02 3.20 -4.51
CA ALA A 46 3.43 3.12 -4.89
C ALA A 46 3.64 2.29 -6.16
N THR A 47 2.94 1.16 -6.28
CA THR A 47 2.97 0.32 -7.49
C THR A 47 2.45 1.07 -8.71
N HIS A 48 1.29 1.71 -8.58
CA HIS A 48 0.70 2.49 -9.67
C HIS A 48 1.60 3.65 -10.12
N LEU A 49 2.24 4.35 -9.18
CA LEU A 49 3.20 5.40 -9.49
C LEU A 49 4.42 4.84 -10.24
N GLY A 50 4.95 3.70 -9.80
CA GLY A 50 6.08 3.04 -10.45
C GLY A 50 5.77 2.59 -11.87
N GLU A 51 4.62 1.93 -12.07
CA GLU A 51 4.16 1.50 -13.40
C GLU A 51 3.94 2.68 -14.34
N ARG A 52 3.38 3.79 -13.84
CA ARG A 52 3.17 5.00 -14.63
C ARG A 52 4.50 5.63 -15.02
N ALA A 53 5.43 5.78 -14.07
CA ALA A 53 6.75 6.37 -14.33
C ALA A 53 7.57 5.52 -15.32
N LEU A 54 7.51 4.19 -15.18
CA LEU A 54 8.12 3.26 -16.13
C LEU A 54 7.50 3.43 -17.52
N SER A 55 6.18 3.35 -17.63
CA SER A 55 5.46 3.46 -18.90
C SER A 55 5.73 4.79 -19.61
N GLU A 56 5.78 5.89 -18.86
CA GLU A 56 6.10 7.22 -19.38
C GLU A 56 7.54 7.32 -19.88
N THR A 57 8.49 6.73 -19.15
CA THR A 57 9.91 6.67 -19.55
C THR A 57 10.10 5.90 -20.85
N ILE A 58 9.40 4.76 -20.97
CA ILE A 58 9.39 3.94 -22.18
C ILE A 58 8.77 4.71 -23.35
N ALA A 59 7.61 5.35 -23.13
CA ALA A 59 6.93 6.12 -24.17
C ALA A 59 7.75 7.32 -24.68
N ARG A 60 8.58 7.91 -23.83
CA ARG A 60 9.50 9.00 -24.20
C ARG A 60 10.80 8.51 -24.84
N GLY A 61 11.02 7.20 -24.97
CA GLY A 61 12.26 6.65 -25.52
C GLY A 61 13.49 7.07 -24.72
N TYR A 62 13.42 6.99 -23.39
CA TYR A 62 14.49 7.36 -22.45
C TYR A 62 14.83 8.86 -22.36
N LEU A 63 14.18 9.72 -23.17
CA LEU A 63 14.45 11.16 -23.17
C LEU A 63 14.11 11.78 -21.81
N GLY A 64 15.14 12.34 -21.17
CA GLY A 64 15.04 13.01 -19.86
C GLY A 64 15.10 12.08 -18.65
N ALA A 65 15.19 10.75 -18.85
CA ALA A 65 15.26 9.78 -17.76
C ALA A 65 16.64 9.77 -17.07
N GLU A 66 17.72 10.04 -17.83
CA GLU A 66 19.09 10.11 -17.31
C GLU A 66 19.35 11.36 -16.43
N SER A 67 18.44 12.34 -16.45
CA SER A 67 18.53 13.58 -15.66
C SER A 67 17.34 13.79 -14.71
N ALA A 68 16.51 12.76 -14.55
CA ALA A 68 15.37 12.78 -13.67
C ALA A 68 15.82 12.59 -12.22
N GLY A 69 15.99 13.70 -11.49
CA GLY A 69 16.16 13.67 -10.04
C GLY A 69 14.97 13.02 -9.31
N PRO A 70 15.04 12.84 -7.98
CA PRO A 70 13.95 12.26 -7.22
C PRO A 70 12.68 13.12 -7.38
N TYR A 71 11.64 12.52 -7.92
CA TYR A 71 10.32 13.13 -7.98
C TYR A 71 9.61 12.87 -6.65
N THR A 72 8.96 13.90 -6.11
CA THR A 72 8.17 13.79 -4.88
C THR A 72 6.73 14.20 -5.17
N ILE A 73 5.78 13.41 -4.70
CA ILE A 73 4.35 13.76 -4.72
C ILE A 73 3.73 13.49 -3.35
N ASP A 74 2.98 14.46 -2.86
CA ASP A 74 2.15 14.27 -1.68
C ASP A 74 0.77 13.78 -2.13
N VAL A 75 0.41 12.57 -1.72
CA VAL A 75 -0.93 12.03 -1.96
C VAL A 75 -1.81 12.37 -0.76
N GLU A 76 -2.86 13.14 -1.00
CA GLU A 76 -3.88 13.41 0.00
C GLU A 76 -4.80 12.20 0.15
N VAL A 77 -4.93 11.75 1.39
CA VAL A 77 -5.82 10.66 1.78
C VAL A 77 -6.80 11.19 2.81
N THR A 78 -8.08 11.16 2.46
CA THR A 78 -9.17 11.54 3.37
C THR A 78 -9.84 10.29 3.91
N ASN A 79 -9.92 10.17 5.24
CA ASN A 79 -10.63 9.10 5.94
C ASN A 79 -11.62 9.73 6.92
N GLY A 80 -12.91 9.75 6.54
CA GLY A 80 -13.91 10.57 7.23
C GLY A 80 -13.56 12.06 7.11
N ASP A 81 -13.44 12.74 8.24
CA ASP A 81 -13.10 14.17 8.32
C ASP A 81 -11.59 14.42 8.50
N VAL A 82 -10.77 13.37 8.51
CA VAL A 82 -9.32 13.47 8.68
C VAL A 82 -8.63 13.35 7.32
N THR A 83 -7.94 14.40 6.90
CA THR A 83 -7.09 14.40 5.71
C THR A 83 -5.62 14.32 6.13
N SER A 84 -4.91 13.34 5.58
CA SER A 84 -3.47 13.14 5.77
C SER A 84 -2.74 13.25 4.43
N ARG A 85 -1.56 13.87 4.42
CA ARG A 85 -0.66 13.90 3.26
C ARG A 85 0.41 12.84 3.44
N ILE A 86 0.52 11.97 2.45
CA ILE A 86 1.50 10.88 2.44
C ILE A 86 2.51 11.18 1.33
N PRO A 87 3.79 11.46 1.65
CA PRO A 87 4.80 11.71 0.66
C PRO A 87 5.22 10.40 -0.02
N TYR A 88 5.25 10.40 -1.34
CA TYR A 88 5.84 9.35 -2.16
C TYR A 88 6.99 9.96 -2.93
N GLU A 89 8.11 9.25 -2.99
CA GLU A 89 9.26 9.66 -3.80
C GLU A 89 9.59 8.56 -4.78
N TRP A 90 10.01 8.91 -5.98
CA TRP A 90 10.53 7.92 -6.93
C TRP A 90 11.69 8.46 -7.74
N VAL A 91 12.57 7.55 -8.14
CA VAL A 91 13.70 7.81 -9.01
C VAL A 91 13.65 6.83 -10.18
N VAL A 92 13.98 7.34 -11.36
CA VAL A 92 14.16 6.54 -12.57
C VAL A 92 15.64 6.54 -12.90
N GLU A 93 16.23 5.36 -13.01
CA GLU A 93 17.60 5.17 -13.44
C GLU A 93 17.59 4.43 -14.77
N VAL A 94 18.38 4.93 -15.72
CA VAL A 94 18.58 4.26 -17.01
C VAL A 94 20.06 3.93 -17.12
N SER A 95 20.35 2.66 -17.35
CA SER A 95 21.72 2.16 -17.52
C SER A 95 21.84 1.35 -18.79
N GLU A 96 22.93 1.52 -19.52
CA GLU A 96 23.28 0.68 -20.65
C GLU A 96 23.86 -0.64 -20.15
N VAL A 97 23.30 -1.77 -20.60
CA VAL A 97 23.69 -3.12 -20.17
C VAL A 97 24.57 -3.79 -21.23
N GLU A 98 24.21 -3.61 -22.50
CA GLU A 98 24.90 -4.18 -23.66
C GLU A 98 24.67 -3.26 -24.87
N ASP A 99 25.44 -3.41 -25.96
CA ASP A 99 25.31 -2.56 -27.16
C ASP A 99 23.86 -2.56 -27.68
N GLY A 100 23.18 -1.42 -27.52
CA GLY A 100 21.79 -1.28 -27.92
C GLY A 100 20.76 -1.87 -26.94
N LEU A 101 21.14 -2.26 -25.72
CA LEU A 101 20.22 -2.70 -24.66
C LEU A 101 20.32 -1.77 -23.44
N LYS A 102 19.21 -1.11 -23.11
CA LYS A 102 19.09 -0.27 -21.91
C LYS A 102 18.19 -0.93 -20.87
N SER A 103 18.62 -0.88 -19.61
CA SER A 103 17.79 -1.21 -18.44
C SER A 103 17.21 0.07 -17.85
N ILE A 104 15.92 0.04 -17.55
CA ILE A 104 15.22 1.07 -16.77
C ILE A 104 14.90 0.48 -15.40
N LEU A 105 15.42 1.12 -14.35
CA LEU A 105 15.10 0.81 -12.97
C LEU A 105 14.30 1.96 -12.36
N VAL A 106 13.05 1.70 -11.99
CA VAL A 106 12.21 2.63 -11.26
C VAL A 106 12.11 2.18 -9.81
N ARG A 107 12.49 3.06 -8.89
CA ARG A 107 12.40 2.82 -7.45
C ARG A 107 11.42 3.80 -6.85
N VAL A 108 10.40 3.30 -6.17
CA VAL A 108 9.38 4.12 -5.51
C VAL A 108 9.44 3.85 -4.01
N TRP A 109 9.63 4.92 -3.24
CA TRP A 109 9.62 4.88 -1.80
C TRP A 109 8.34 5.47 -1.23
N TYR A 110 7.81 4.80 -0.20
CA TYR A 110 6.63 5.23 0.52
C TYR A 110 6.78 4.98 2.03
N PRO A 111 6.15 5.82 2.87
CA PRO A 111 6.16 5.62 4.31
C PRO A 111 5.30 4.42 4.70
N HIS A 112 5.84 3.62 5.59
CA HIS A 112 5.19 2.46 6.17
C HIS A 112 5.42 2.44 7.68
N GLN A 113 4.46 2.99 8.42
CA GLN A 113 4.58 3.21 9.86
C GLN A 113 5.81 4.09 10.14
N ASP A 114 6.88 3.50 10.69
CA ASP A 114 8.13 4.19 11.04
C ASP A 114 9.27 3.90 10.04
N GLU A 115 9.01 3.05 9.04
CA GLU A 115 10.01 2.63 8.06
C GLU A 115 9.66 3.09 6.65
N ARG A 116 10.69 3.34 5.85
CA ARG A 116 10.54 3.65 4.44
C ARG A 116 10.61 2.35 3.64
N ARG A 117 9.55 2.03 2.91
CA ARG A 117 9.51 0.85 2.04
C ARG A 117 9.73 1.23 0.59
N GLU A 118 10.28 0.29 -0.16
CA GLU A 118 10.63 0.46 -1.56
C GLU A 118 9.86 -0.57 -2.42
N VAL A 119 9.35 -0.12 -3.56
CA VAL A 119 8.91 -0.98 -4.67
C VAL A 119 9.85 -0.74 -5.84
N ARG A 120 10.35 -1.82 -6.44
CA ARG A 120 11.29 -1.77 -7.57
C ARG A 120 10.63 -2.35 -8.81
N PHE A 121 10.79 -1.65 -9.92
CA PHE A 121 10.39 -2.09 -11.24
C PHE A 121 11.59 -2.04 -12.16
N GLU A 122 11.88 -3.13 -12.83
CA GLU A 122 12.96 -3.21 -13.81
C GLU A 122 12.39 -3.62 -15.16
N SER A 123 12.83 -2.95 -16.21
CA SER A 123 12.49 -3.30 -17.59
C SER A 123 13.72 -3.22 -18.47
N LEU A 124 13.93 -4.24 -19.29
CA LEU A 124 14.99 -4.29 -20.29
C LEU A 124 14.37 -4.01 -21.66
N LEU A 125 14.94 -3.06 -22.38
CA LEU A 125 14.45 -2.66 -23.69
C LEU A 125 15.60 -2.41 -24.65
N PHE A 126 15.41 -2.85 -25.89
CA PHE A 126 16.34 -2.53 -26.97
C PHE A 126 16.21 -1.04 -27.31
N ALA A 127 17.36 -0.35 -27.36
CA ALA A 127 17.47 0.96 -27.96
C ALA A 127 17.34 0.79 -29.47
N SER A 128 16.14 1.03 -30.01
CA SER A 128 15.96 1.23 -31.45
C SER A 128 16.67 2.52 -31.82
N ASN A 129 17.81 2.39 -32.50
CA ASN A 129 18.56 3.48 -33.11
C ASN A 129 17.73 4.17 -34.20
#